data_AF-A0A839DZE5-F1
#
_entry.id   AF-A0A839DZE5-F1
#
_cell.length_a   1.000
_cell.length_b   1.000
_cell.length_c   1.000
_cell.angle_alpha   90.00
_cell.angle_beta   90.00
_cell.angle_gamma   90.00
#
_symmetry.space_group_name_H-M   'P 1'
#
loop_
_entity.id
_entity.type
_entity.pdbx_description
1 polymer ?
#
loop_
_entity_poly.entity_id
_entity_poly.type
_entity_poly.pdbx_seq_one_letter_code
_entity_poly.pdbx_strand_id
1 'polypeptide(L)'
;MQREWASDELVESWTLAGDDWRLVGNKSGATRLGFALLLKFFEIEARFPRYAEEVPPQAVGYVAEQVGVDAEVFGHYSWRSRSIKEHRAQVRAAFGFREFSRGDEDKLAGWLADEVCPVELREDRLRQAVLVRCRADGIEPPGRLDRIIGSARSTFEQRFCQRTVERLPEACVAALEALVADEDSSRRGLLAELKADPGQVGLETVLAEIDKLTAVRQLGLPDGLFTDASEKLVAAWRARAMRSYPSDLRDSPREVRLTLLAALCWMRQSEITDALVDLLIRLVHKINTKADRKVEHELTDDLRRVRGKEGILFRMAETALEQPDEQVRTAVSGRRREDSAGAGQRGQGHRAGVSVSGAHGAAGLVFEPLSADVAAAVGRAGFSLQQHRLPADHAGFGAVAALSRCRWQGPLLRWRGVGAGRGSGAESLA
;
A
#
# COMPACT_ATOMS: atom_id res chain seq x y z
N MET A 1 -12.12 -22.24 -18.76
CA MET A 1 -11.68 -23.45 -19.46
C MET A 1 -10.33 -23.27 -20.13
N GLN A 2 -9.41 -24.17 -19.78
CA GLN A 2 -8.11 -24.34 -20.44
C GLN A 2 -8.30 -24.83 -21.88
N ARG A 3 -7.58 -24.24 -22.83
CA ARG A 3 -7.73 -24.51 -24.28
C ARG A 3 -6.83 -25.63 -24.78
N GLU A 4 -5.66 -25.78 -24.17
CA GLU A 4 -4.65 -26.76 -24.55
C GLU A 4 -4.51 -27.78 -23.43
N TRP A 5 -4.65 -29.06 -23.77
CA TRP A 5 -4.62 -30.16 -22.80
C TRP A 5 -3.50 -31.12 -23.19
N ALA A 6 -2.66 -31.47 -22.23
CA ALA A 6 -1.70 -32.57 -22.41
C ALA A 6 -2.42 -33.93 -22.32
N SER A 7 -1.83 -34.98 -22.89
CA SER A 7 -2.41 -36.32 -22.89
C SER A 7 -2.74 -36.82 -21.47
N ASP A 8 -1.84 -36.61 -20.51
CA ASP A 8 -2.04 -37.04 -19.13
C ASP A 8 -3.21 -36.29 -18.45
N GLU A 9 -3.37 -35.00 -18.74
CA GLU A 9 -4.48 -34.17 -18.23
C GLU A 9 -5.83 -34.60 -18.81
N LEU A 10 -5.84 -35.04 -20.08
CA LEU A 10 -7.02 -35.61 -20.73
C LEU A 10 -7.44 -36.91 -20.04
N VAL A 11 -6.48 -37.81 -19.77
CA VAL A 11 -6.77 -39.06 -19.03
C VAL A 11 -7.33 -38.73 -17.65
N GLU A 12 -6.75 -37.75 -16.95
CA GLU A 12 -7.20 -37.41 -15.60
C GLU A 12 -8.61 -36.78 -15.56
N SER A 13 -8.95 -35.93 -16.53
CA SER A 13 -10.12 -35.05 -16.45
C SER A 13 -11.25 -35.41 -17.41
N TRP A 14 -10.96 -36.11 -18.51
CA TRP A 14 -11.91 -36.41 -19.59
C TRP A 14 -12.23 -37.91 -19.75
N THR A 15 -11.68 -38.77 -18.89
CA THR A 15 -12.04 -40.19 -18.87
C THR A 15 -13.43 -40.40 -18.27
N LEU A 16 -14.28 -41.17 -18.95
CA LEU A 16 -15.58 -41.61 -18.45
C LEU A 16 -15.40 -42.79 -17.49
N ALA A 17 -15.96 -42.69 -16.28
CA ALA A 17 -15.80 -43.71 -15.25
C ALA A 17 -17.12 -44.02 -14.52
N GLY A 18 -17.26 -45.27 -14.06
CA GLY A 18 -18.37 -45.68 -13.19
C GLY A 18 -19.75 -45.35 -13.74
N ASP A 19 -20.50 -44.52 -13.01
CA ASP A 19 -21.88 -44.11 -13.35
C ASP A 19 -21.98 -43.30 -14.65
N ASP A 20 -20.89 -42.74 -15.16
CA ASP A 20 -20.87 -42.01 -16.44
C ASP A 20 -21.40 -42.89 -17.58
N TRP A 21 -20.97 -44.16 -17.61
CA TRP A 21 -21.37 -45.12 -18.65
C TRP A 21 -22.87 -45.42 -18.60
N ARG A 22 -23.47 -45.44 -17.40
CA ARG A 22 -24.92 -45.61 -17.24
C ARG A 22 -25.68 -44.40 -17.81
N LEU A 23 -25.16 -43.19 -17.61
CA LEU A 23 -25.77 -41.96 -18.12
C LEU A 23 -25.62 -41.83 -19.65
N VAL A 24 -24.51 -42.31 -20.21
CA VAL A 24 -24.22 -42.27 -21.66
C VAL A 24 -24.94 -43.40 -22.43
N GLY A 25 -25.17 -44.57 -21.82
CA GLY A 25 -25.57 -45.80 -22.50
C GLY A 25 -26.84 -45.72 -23.36
N ASN A 26 -27.82 -44.89 -22.98
CA ASN A 26 -29.09 -44.76 -23.70
C ASN A 26 -29.04 -43.82 -24.92
N LYS A 27 -27.85 -43.38 -25.34
CA LYS A 27 -27.63 -42.38 -26.41
C LYS A 27 -26.84 -42.99 -27.57
N SER A 28 -26.96 -42.41 -28.77
CA SER A 28 -26.30 -42.92 -29.99
C SER A 28 -25.71 -41.80 -30.85
N GLY A 29 -24.68 -42.13 -31.64
CA GLY A 29 -24.03 -41.21 -32.59
C GLY A 29 -23.67 -39.85 -31.96
N ALA A 30 -24.08 -38.75 -32.62
CA ALA A 30 -23.83 -37.38 -32.18
C ALA A 30 -24.34 -37.08 -30.76
N THR A 31 -25.47 -37.69 -30.38
CA THR A 31 -26.06 -37.46 -29.05
C THR A 31 -25.27 -38.14 -27.94
N ARG A 32 -24.61 -39.27 -28.23
CA ARG A 32 -23.73 -39.97 -27.30
C ARG A 32 -22.48 -39.14 -27.01
N LEU A 33 -21.77 -38.73 -28.06
CA LEU A 33 -20.58 -37.90 -27.96
C LEU A 33 -20.89 -36.54 -27.33
N GLY A 34 -21.95 -35.86 -27.80
CA GLY A 34 -22.37 -34.58 -27.24
C GLY A 34 -22.74 -34.65 -25.75
N PHE A 35 -23.44 -35.70 -25.31
CA PHE A 35 -23.76 -35.88 -23.90
C PHE A 35 -22.52 -36.18 -23.04
N ALA A 36 -21.64 -37.06 -23.49
CA ALA A 36 -20.41 -37.38 -22.76
C ALA A 36 -19.52 -36.14 -22.56
N LEU A 37 -19.39 -35.31 -23.60
CA LEU A 37 -18.67 -34.04 -23.51
C LEU A 37 -19.35 -33.05 -22.57
N LEU A 38 -20.67 -32.93 -22.59
CA LEU A 38 -21.40 -32.09 -21.63
C LEU A 38 -21.21 -32.57 -20.18
N LEU A 39 -21.20 -33.89 -19.95
CA LEU A 39 -21.01 -34.49 -18.63
C LEU A 39 -19.63 -34.14 -18.07
N LYS A 40 -18.56 -34.43 -18.83
CA LYS A 40 -17.18 -34.16 -18.39
C LYS A 40 -16.87 -32.67 -18.31
N PHE A 41 -17.37 -31.87 -19.24
CA PHE A 41 -17.22 -30.41 -19.16
C PHE A 41 -17.87 -29.86 -17.88
N PHE A 42 -19.06 -30.37 -17.53
CA PHE A 42 -19.75 -29.95 -16.31
C PHE A 42 -19.02 -30.40 -15.05
N GLU A 43 -18.41 -31.59 -15.03
CA GLU A 43 -17.58 -32.05 -13.91
C GLU A 43 -16.41 -31.09 -13.63
N ILE A 44 -15.74 -30.61 -14.68
CA ILE A 44 -14.57 -29.73 -14.57
C ILE A 44 -14.99 -28.31 -14.20
N GLU A 45 -15.91 -27.72 -14.96
CA GLU A 45 -16.24 -26.29 -14.89
C GLU A 45 -17.47 -25.98 -14.03
N ALA A 46 -18.29 -26.98 -13.64
CA ALA A 46 -19.57 -26.83 -12.94
C ALA A 46 -20.57 -25.88 -13.65
N ARG A 47 -20.50 -25.84 -14.98
CA ARG A 47 -21.40 -25.10 -15.86
C ARG A 47 -21.42 -25.77 -17.23
N PHE A 48 -22.40 -25.43 -18.07
CA PHE A 48 -22.41 -25.89 -19.45
C PHE A 48 -21.59 -24.99 -20.39
N PRO A 49 -21.05 -25.54 -21.49
CA PRO A 49 -20.44 -24.75 -22.54
C PRO A 49 -21.49 -23.86 -23.21
N ARG A 50 -21.10 -22.63 -23.54
CA ARG A 50 -21.96 -21.63 -24.20
C ARG A 50 -22.11 -21.92 -25.69
N TYR A 51 -21.06 -22.46 -26.29
CA TYR A 51 -20.94 -22.77 -27.72
C TYR A 51 -20.03 -24.00 -27.90
N ALA A 52 -20.11 -24.65 -29.06
CA ALA A 52 -19.43 -25.93 -29.30
C ALA A 52 -17.91 -25.80 -29.23
N GLU A 53 -17.40 -24.68 -29.75
CA GLU A 53 -16.00 -24.32 -29.85
C GLU A 53 -15.39 -24.06 -28.47
N GLU A 54 -16.17 -23.99 -27.40
CA GLU A 54 -15.65 -23.91 -26.03
C GLU A 54 -15.06 -25.24 -25.56
N VAL A 55 -15.50 -26.35 -26.16
CA VAL A 55 -14.97 -27.68 -25.88
C VAL A 55 -13.65 -27.85 -26.66
N PRO A 56 -12.52 -28.19 -25.99
CA PRO A 56 -11.25 -28.39 -26.66
C PRO A 56 -11.31 -29.53 -27.70
N PRO A 57 -10.78 -29.35 -28.93
CA PRO A 57 -10.79 -30.39 -29.96
C PRO A 57 -10.11 -31.69 -29.51
N GLN A 58 -9.05 -31.60 -28.71
CA GLN A 58 -8.35 -32.76 -28.15
C GLN A 58 -9.26 -33.58 -27.22
N ALA A 59 -10.10 -32.91 -26.43
CA ALA A 59 -11.10 -33.56 -25.59
C ALA A 59 -12.21 -34.21 -26.43
N VAL A 60 -12.63 -33.58 -27.54
CA VAL A 60 -13.59 -34.17 -28.48
C VAL A 60 -13.04 -35.48 -29.04
N GLY A 61 -11.81 -35.49 -29.56
CA GLY A 61 -11.17 -36.70 -30.09
C GLY A 61 -11.02 -37.79 -29.03
N TYR A 62 -10.50 -37.44 -27.85
CA TYR A 62 -10.28 -38.39 -26.76
C TYR A 62 -11.57 -39.03 -26.24
N VAL A 63 -12.65 -38.25 -26.09
CA VAL A 63 -13.95 -38.78 -25.64
C VAL A 63 -14.65 -39.57 -26.76
N ALA A 64 -14.47 -39.17 -28.03
CA ALA A 64 -15.01 -39.87 -29.19
C ALA A 64 -14.47 -41.31 -29.29
N GLU A 65 -13.17 -41.49 -29.08
CA GLU A 65 -12.52 -42.81 -29.00
C GLU A 65 -13.12 -43.67 -27.89
N GLN A 66 -13.32 -43.12 -26.69
CA GLN A 66 -13.92 -43.85 -25.56
C GLN A 66 -15.34 -44.35 -25.88
N VAL A 67 -16.18 -43.52 -26.49
CA VAL A 67 -17.59 -43.86 -26.75
C VAL A 67 -17.81 -44.62 -28.06
N GLY A 68 -16.75 -44.85 -28.84
CA GLY A 68 -16.76 -45.57 -30.10
C GLY A 68 -17.50 -44.85 -31.22
N VAL A 69 -17.37 -43.52 -31.31
CA VAL A 69 -18.02 -42.68 -32.32
C VAL A 69 -16.96 -41.82 -33.00
N ASP A 70 -17.13 -41.51 -34.29
CA ASP A 70 -16.26 -40.58 -35.01
C ASP A 70 -16.38 -39.15 -34.43
N ALA A 71 -15.25 -38.48 -34.20
CA ALA A 71 -15.20 -37.13 -33.65
C ALA A 71 -15.92 -36.10 -34.54
N GLU A 72 -15.93 -36.28 -35.86
CA GLU A 72 -16.61 -35.38 -36.82
C GLU A 72 -18.12 -35.34 -36.59
N VAL A 73 -18.67 -36.42 -36.04
CA VAL A 73 -20.11 -36.54 -35.74
C VAL A 73 -20.52 -35.53 -34.65
N PHE A 74 -19.59 -35.00 -33.85
CA PHE A 74 -19.86 -33.92 -32.90
C PHE A 74 -20.42 -32.66 -33.57
N GLY A 75 -20.00 -32.35 -34.81
CA GLY A 75 -20.52 -31.22 -35.57
C GLY A 75 -22.03 -31.32 -35.85
N HIS A 76 -22.58 -32.53 -35.86
CA HIS A 76 -24.01 -32.79 -36.04
C HIS A 76 -24.82 -32.70 -34.73
N TYR A 77 -24.18 -32.47 -33.59
CA TYR A 77 -24.86 -32.33 -32.31
C TYR A 77 -25.67 -31.03 -32.25
N SER A 78 -26.98 -31.14 -32.04
CA SER A 78 -27.87 -29.98 -32.07
C SER A 78 -27.92 -29.22 -30.74
N TRP A 79 -27.28 -28.06 -30.71
CA TRP A 79 -27.20 -27.14 -29.56
C TRP A 79 -28.49 -26.36 -29.23
N ARG A 80 -29.49 -26.43 -30.12
CA ARG A 80 -30.76 -25.70 -29.98
C ARG A 80 -31.98 -26.62 -29.88
N SER A 81 -31.75 -27.93 -29.88
CA SER A 81 -32.80 -28.96 -29.84
C SER A 81 -33.44 -29.12 -28.47
N ARG A 82 -34.51 -29.93 -28.41
CA ARG A 82 -35.08 -30.41 -27.14
C ARG A 82 -34.12 -31.35 -26.40
N SER A 83 -33.36 -32.18 -27.12
CA SER A 83 -32.48 -33.18 -26.51
C SER A 83 -31.36 -32.56 -25.69
N ILE A 84 -30.76 -31.43 -26.10
CA ILE A 84 -29.77 -30.74 -25.27
C ILE A 84 -30.36 -30.21 -23.94
N LYS A 85 -31.64 -29.81 -23.92
CA LYS A 85 -32.31 -29.39 -22.68
C LYS A 85 -32.47 -30.57 -21.72
N GLU A 86 -32.89 -31.71 -22.25
CA GLU A 86 -33.01 -32.96 -21.49
C GLU A 86 -31.65 -33.46 -21.00
N HIS A 87 -30.61 -33.36 -21.83
CA HIS A 87 -29.23 -33.68 -21.45
C HIS A 87 -28.73 -32.80 -20.31
N ARG A 88 -28.93 -31.48 -20.38
CA ARG A 88 -28.56 -30.55 -19.29
C ARG A 88 -29.28 -30.88 -18.00
N ALA A 89 -30.57 -31.22 -18.06
CA ALA A 89 -31.33 -31.64 -16.89
C ALA A 89 -30.78 -32.94 -16.28
N GLN A 90 -30.45 -33.94 -17.10
CA GLN A 90 -29.85 -35.19 -16.64
C GLN A 90 -28.48 -34.98 -15.97
N VAL A 91 -27.61 -34.16 -16.58
CA VAL A 91 -26.28 -33.85 -16.04
C VAL A 91 -26.42 -33.09 -14.70
N ARG A 92 -27.32 -32.11 -14.62
CA ARG A 92 -27.59 -31.41 -13.36
C ARG A 92 -28.05 -32.37 -12.26
N ALA A 93 -29.00 -33.25 -12.56
CA ALA A 93 -29.48 -34.24 -11.60
C ALA A 93 -28.36 -35.19 -11.13
N ALA A 94 -27.46 -35.59 -12.03
CA ALA A 94 -26.33 -36.46 -11.70
C ALA A 94 -25.34 -35.81 -10.72
N PHE A 95 -25.08 -34.50 -10.86
CA PHE A 95 -24.16 -33.77 -9.98
C PHE A 95 -24.84 -33.06 -8.79
N GLY A 96 -26.16 -33.21 -8.63
CA GLY A 96 -26.92 -32.53 -7.56
C GLY A 96 -27.09 -31.02 -7.77
N PHE A 97 -27.03 -30.55 -9.01
CA PHE A 97 -27.20 -29.14 -9.37
C PHE A 97 -28.64 -28.81 -9.73
N ARG A 98 -29.02 -27.54 -9.53
CA ARG A 98 -30.28 -26.97 -9.99
C ARG A 98 -30.06 -25.74 -10.88
N GLU A 99 -31.10 -25.37 -11.61
CA GLU A 99 -31.10 -24.15 -12.41
C GLU A 99 -31.06 -22.90 -11.52
N PHE A 100 -30.43 -21.87 -12.06
CA PHE A 100 -30.37 -20.55 -11.47
C PHE A 100 -31.75 -19.88 -11.48
N SER A 101 -32.21 -19.40 -10.32
CA SER A 101 -33.47 -18.66 -10.17
C SER A 101 -33.23 -17.18 -9.88
N ARG A 102 -34.27 -16.35 -10.04
CA ARG A 102 -34.19 -14.92 -9.64
C ARG A 102 -33.88 -14.74 -8.15
N GLY A 103 -34.41 -15.61 -7.30
CA GLY A 103 -34.12 -15.56 -5.86
C GLY A 103 -32.66 -15.84 -5.53
N ASP A 104 -31.93 -16.55 -6.40
CA ASP A 104 -30.48 -16.75 -6.25
C ASP A 104 -29.70 -15.52 -6.69
N GLU A 105 -30.22 -14.76 -7.65
CA GLU A 105 -29.64 -13.48 -8.10
C GLU A 105 -29.53 -12.51 -6.92
N ASP A 106 -30.63 -12.30 -6.21
CA ASP A 106 -30.68 -11.38 -5.07
C ASP A 106 -29.81 -11.88 -3.90
N LYS A 107 -29.82 -13.20 -3.64
CA LYS A 107 -28.99 -13.81 -2.58
C LYS A 107 -27.50 -13.68 -2.87
N LEU A 108 -27.06 -13.99 -4.09
CA LEU A 108 -25.66 -13.88 -4.48
C LEU A 108 -25.22 -12.42 -4.51
N ALA A 109 -26.06 -11.50 -5.01
CA ALA A 109 -25.75 -10.08 -5.02
C ALA A 109 -25.62 -9.52 -3.59
N GLY A 110 -26.55 -9.87 -2.69
CA GLY A 110 -26.49 -9.48 -1.28
C GLY A 110 -25.25 -10.03 -0.57
N TRP A 111 -25.01 -11.34 -0.71
CA TRP A 111 -23.81 -11.98 -0.15
C TRP A 111 -22.50 -11.36 -0.65
N LEU A 112 -22.38 -11.11 -1.97
CA LEU A 112 -21.21 -10.42 -2.54
C LEU A 112 -21.02 -9.04 -1.93
N ALA A 113 -22.11 -8.26 -1.81
CA ALA A 113 -22.07 -6.91 -1.29
C ALA A 113 -21.63 -6.87 0.18
N ASP A 114 -22.07 -7.85 0.98
CA ASP A 114 -21.84 -7.87 2.43
C ASP A 114 -20.51 -8.52 2.83
N GLU A 115 -20.10 -9.60 2.15
CA GLU A 115 -18.94 -10.40 2.59
C GLU A 115 -17.70 -10.22 1.71
N VAL A 116 -17.87 -9.93 0.41
CA VAL A 116 -16.75 -10.00 -0.56
C VAL A 116 -16.29 -8.61 -1.03
N CYS A 117 -17.22 -7.75 -1.43
CA CYS A 117 -16.92 -6.38 -1.88
C CYS A 117 -16.17 -5.50 -0.86
N PRO A 118 -16.33 -5.65 0.48
CA PRO A 118 -15.54 -4.88 1.44
C PRO A 118 -14.02 -5.18 1.41
N VAL A 119 -13.64 -6.38 0.94
CA VAL A 119 -12.26 -6.89 1.01
C VAL A 119 -11.61 -7.06 -0.37
N GLU A 120 -12.41 -7.31 -1.41
CA GLU A 120 -11.93 -7.57 -2.77
C GLU A 120 -12.45 -6.54 -3.77
N LEU A 121 -11.52 -5.91 -4.47
CA LEU A 121 -11.78 -4.84 -5.44
C LEU A 121 -11.64 -5.32 -6.88
N ARG A 122 -11.00 -6.48 -7.11
CA ARG A 122 -10.71 -7.02 -8.44
C ARG A 122 -11.90 -7.82 -8.96
N GLU A 123 -12.38 -7.43 -10.13
CA GLU A 123 -13.54 -8.06 -10.78
C GLU A 123 -13.35 -9.56 -11.05
N ASP A 124 -12.16 -9.97 -11.49
CA ASP A 124 -11.85 -11.39 -11.74
C ASP A 124 -11.99 -12.24 -10.46
N ARG A 125 -11.61 -11.68 -9.32
CA ARG A 125 -11.70 -12.35 -8.02
C ARG A 125 -13.14 -12.41 -7.53
N LEU A 126 -13.93 -11.36 -7.75
CA LEU A 126 -15.37 -11.38 -7.50
C LEU A 126 -16.05 -12.47 -8.34
N ARG A 127 -15.73 -12.55 -9.64
CA ARG A 127 -16.24 -13.58 -10.54
C ARG A 127 -15.90 -14.99 -10.06
N GLN A 128 -14.65 -15.22 -9.65
CA GLN A 128 -14.23 -16.50 -9.07
C GLN A 128 -15.01 -16.83 -7.79
N ALA A 129 -15.21 -15.85 -6.90
CA ALA A 129 -15.98 -16.05 -5.67
C ALA A 129 -17.42 -16.47 -5.95
N VAL A 130 -18.09 -15.86 -6.95
CA VAL A 130 -19.45 -16.28 -7.35
C VAL A 130 -19.45 -17.71 -7.87
N LEU A 131 -18.49 -18.09 -8.72
CA LEU A 131 -18.42 -19.46 -9.26
C LEU A 131 -18.22 -20.50 -8.16
N VAL A 132 -17.35 -20.21 -7.19
CA VAL A 132 -17.14 -21.07 -6.01
C VAL A 132 -18.41 -21.18 -5.19
N ARG A 133 -19.11 -20.07 -4.97
CA ARG A 133 -20.37 -20.07 -4.20
C ARG A 133 -21.48 -20.85 -4.90
N CYS A 134 -21.66 -20.63 -6.21
CA CYS A 134 -22.61 -21.41 -7.02
C CYS A 134 -22.32 -22.90 -6.95
N ARG A 135 -21.04 -23.30 -7.01
CA ARG A 135 -20.65 -24.71 -6.87
C ARG A 135 -20.97 -25.27 -5.49
N ALA A 136 -20.73 -24.50 -4.42
CA ALA A 136 -21.06 -24.92 -3.05
C ALA A 136 -22.57 -25.07 -2.82
N ASP A 137 -23.37 -24.18 -3.41
CA ASP A 137 -24.83 -24.18 -3.27
C ASP A 137 -25.54 -25.13 -4.26
N GLY A 138 -24.79 -25.83 -5.12
CA GLY A 138 -25.35 -26.71 -6.16
C GLY A 138 -26.16 -25.96 -7.21
N ILE A 139 -25.75 -24.74 -7.56
CA ILE A 139 -26.46 -23.87 -8.51
C ILE A 139 -25.63 -23.74 -9.78
N GLU A 140 -26.26 -23.95 -10.94
CA GLU A 140 -25.62 -23.66 -12.23
C GLU A 140 -25.30 -22.15 -12.33
N PRO A 141 -24.04 -21.74 -12.58
CA PRO A 141 -23.68 -20.33 -12.69
C PRO A 141 -24.49 -19.60 -13.77
N PRO A 142 -25.03 -18.41 -13.49
CA PRO A 142 -25.81 -17.67 -14.46
C PRO A 142 -24.93 -17.17 -15.63
N GLY A 143 -25.51 -17.06 -16.82
CA GLY A 143 -24.81 -16.43 -17.95
C GLY A 143 -24.51 -14.93 -17.75
N ARG A 144 -25.19 -14.29 -16.78
CA ARG A 144 -25.19 -12.84 -16.52
C ARG A 144 -24.38 -12.44 -15.28
N LEU A 145 -23.27 -13.13 -14.99
CA LEU A 145 -22.45 -12.87 -13.80
C LEU A 145 -22.07 -11.41 -13.63
N ASP A 146 -21.72 -10.73 -14.73
CA ASP A 146 -21.32 -9.31 -14.70
C ASP A 146 -22.40 -8.39 -14.14
N ARG A 147 -23.67 -8.69 -14.44
CA ARG A 147 -24.80 -7.93 -13.92
C ARG A 147 -24.94 -8.11 -12.40
N ILE A 148 -24.73 -9.32 -11.90
CA ILE A 148 -24.81 -9.64 -10.46
C ILE A 148 -23.68 -8.94 -9.73
N ILE A 149 -22.46 -9.02 -10.27
CA ILE A 149 -21.28 -8.36 -9.71
C ILE A 149 -21.48 -6.85 -9.70
N GLY A 150 -21.97 -6.26 -10.80
CA GLY A 150 -22.29 -4.84 -10.88
C GLY A 150 -23.35 -4.41 -9.86
N SER A 151 -24.42 -5.19 -9.72
CA SER A 151 -25.47 -4.94 -8.71
C SER A 151 -24.89 -4.99 -7.30
N ALA A 152 -24.14 -6.04 -6.96
CA ALA A 152 -23.54 -6.20 -5.64
C ALA A 152 -22.60 -5.04 -5.31
N ARG A 153 -21.75 -4.63 -6.26
CA ARG A 153 -20.86 -3.48 -6.10
C ARG A 153 -21.62 -2.19 -5.87
N SER A 154 -22.66 -1.94 -6.67
CA SER A 154 -23.49 -0.74 -6.51
C SER A 154 -24.16 -0.71 -5.13
N THR A 155 -24.72 -1.85 -4.69
CA THR A 155 -25.31 -1.98 -3.35
C THR A 155 -24.28 -1.75 -2.24
N PHE A 156 -23.09 -2.34 -2.37
CA PHE A 156 -21.99 -2.14 -1.43
C PHE A 156 -21.54 -0.68 -1.37
N GLU A 157 -21.27 -0.05 -2.53
CA GLU A 157 -20.83 1.35 -2.62
C GLU A 157 -21.88 2.29 -2.00
N GLN A 158 -23.17 2.04 -2.25
CA GLN A 158 -24.26 2.82 -1.64
C GLN A 158 -24.27 2.67 -0.11
N ARG A 159 -24.21 1.45 0.42
CA ARG A 159 -24.15 1.18 1.87
C ARG A 159 -22.91 1.78 2.52
N PHE A 160 -21.77 1.71 1.83
CA PHE A 160 -20.51 2.29 2.31
C PHE A 160 -20.60 3.82 2.40
N CYS A 161 -21.12 4.48 1.36
CA CYS A 161 -21.29 5.93 1.37
C CYS A 161 -22.29 6.37 2.44
N GLN A 162 -23.43 5.69 2.53
CA GLN A 162 -24.45 6.00 3.54
C GLN A 162 -23.88 5.92 4.96
N ARG A 163 -23.25 4.78 5.32
CA ARG A 163 -22.64 4.61 6.65
C ARG A 163 -21.54 5.63 6.95
N THR A 164 -20.76 6.00 5.94
CA THR A 164 -19.72 7.03 6.10
C THR A 164 -20.35 8.38 6.43
N VAL A 165 -21.37 8.79 5.68
CA VAL A 165 -22.08 10.06 5.88
C VAL A 165 -22.80 10.10 7.23
N GLU A 166 -23.43 9.01 7.65
CA GLU A 166 -24.11 8.89 8.96
C GLU A 166 -23.16 9.09 10.15
N ARG A 167 -21.85 8.83 9.97
CA ARG A 167 -20.82 9.05 10.99
C ARG A 167 -20.25 10.47 10.99
N LEU A 168 -20.50 11.26 9.95
CA LEU A 168 -19.93 12.61 9.83
C LEU A 168 -20.78 13.64 10.61
N PRO A 169 -20.18 14.42 11.52
CA PRO A 169 -20.85 15.55 12.16
C PRO A 169 -21.27 16.60 11.11
N GLU A 170 -22.38 17.30 11.34
CA GLU A 170 -22.88 18.34 10.41
C GLU A 170 -21.83 19.42 10.09
N ALA A 171 -21.04 19.82 11.09
CA ALA A 171 -19.94 20.77 10.91
C ALA A 171 -18.86 20.24 9.97
N CYS A 172 -18.53 18.95 10.06
CA CYS A 172 -17.57 18.28 9.17
C CYS A 172 -18.14 18.18 7.76
N VAL A 173 -19.42 17.82 7.62
CA VAL A 173 -20.11 17.78 6.32
C VAL A 173 -20.07 19.14 5.63
N ALA A 174 -20.42 20.22 6.34
CA ALA A 174 -20.35 21.58 5.80
C ALA A 174 -18.93 21.97 5.39
N ALA A 175 -17.92 21.62 6.20
CA ALA A 175 -16.52 21.87 5.89
C ALA A 175 -16.05 21.11 4.63
N LEU A 176 -16.44 19.84 4.48
CA LEU A 176 -16.13 19.04 3.30
C LEU A 176 -16.82 19.58 2.05
N GLU A 177 -18.10 19.95 2.12
CA GLU A 177 -18.82 20.53 0.97
C GLU A 177 -18.21 21.86 0.53
N ALA A 178 -17.74 22.67 1.48
CA ALA A 178 -17.07 23.94 1.20
C ALA A 178 -15.73 23.77 0.43
N LEU A 179 -15.07 22.61 0.50
CA LEU A 179 -13.84 22.34 -0.28
C LEU A 179 -14.07 22.40 -1.80
N VAL A 180 -15.29 22.13 -2.24
CA VAL A 180 -15.63 22.06 -3.67
C VAL A 180 -16.60 23.17 -4.09
N ALA A 181 -17.02 24.04 -3.16
CA ALA A 181 -17.96 25.12 -3.42
C ALA A 181 -17.37 26.21 -4.33
N ASP A 182 -18.23 26.85 -5.15
CA ASP A 182 -17.81 27.87 -6.12
C ASP A 182 -17.53 29.25 -5.48
N GLU A 183 -17.99 29.49 -4.26
CA GLU A 183 -17.95 30.85 -3.68
C GLU A 183 -16.72 31.10 -2.80
N ASP A 184 -16.04 30.05 -2.36
CA ASP A 184 -14.94 30.13 -1.39
C ASP A 184 -13.60 29.81 -2.07
N SER A 185 -12.98 30.83 -2.68
CA SER A 185 -11.68 30.69 -3.37
C SER A 185 -10.57 30.17 -2.45
N SER A 186 -10.66 30.46 -1.14
CA SER A 186 -9.71 30.01 -0.12
C SER A 186 -9.74 28.49 0.06
N ARG A 187 -10.93 27.89 0.20
CA ARG A 187 -11.09 26.44 0.41
C ARG A 187 -10.96 25.62 -0.87
N ARG A 188 -11.24 26.21 -2.04
CA ARG A 188 -10.87 25.59 -3.32
C ARG A 188 -9.35 25.51 -3.50
N GLY A 189 -8.62 26.50 -3.00
CA GLY A 189 -7.17 26.46 -2.85
C GLY A 189 -6.74 25.27 -1.98
N LEU A 190 -7.40 25.08 -0.82
CA LEU A 190 -7.11 23.96 0.07
C LEU A 190 -7.28 22.58 -0.60
N LEU A 191 -8.32 22.35 -1.41
CA LEU A 191 -8.45 21.07 -2.14
C LEU A 191 -7.31 20.86 -3.14
N ALA A 192 -6.87 21.90 -3.84
CA ALA A 192 -5.75 21.82 -4.76
C ALA A 192 -4.42 21.57 -4.03
N GLU A 193 -4.19 22.27 -2.92
CA GLU A 193 -3.03 22.07 -2.03
C GLU A 193 -3.00 20.66 -1.44
N LEU A 194 -4.17 20.12 -1.09
CA LEU A 194 -4.29 18.76 -0.61
C LEU A 194 -3.96 17.74 -1.67
N LYS A 195 -4.22 18.01 -2.94
CA LYS A 195 -3.88 17.10 -4.04
C LYS A 195 -2.44 17.28 -4.51
N ALA A 196 -1.77 18.37 -4.15
CA ALA A 196 -0.37 18.62 -4.47
C ALA A 196 0.58 17.84 -3.55
N ASP A 197 1.72 17.42 -4.10
CA ASP A 197 2.82 16.84 -3.34
C ASP A 197 3.69 17.95 -2.70
N PRO A 198 4.46 17.62 -1.65
CA PRO A 198 5.33 18.60 -1.00
C PRO A 198 6.39 19.17 -1.94
N GLY A 199 6.71 20.46 -1.76
CA GLY A 199 7.73 21.18 -2.53
C GLY A 199 9.17 20.80 -2.19
N GLN A 200 10.12 21.61 -2.65
CA GLN A 200 11.56 21.41 -2.40
C GLN A 200 11.92 21.53 -0.91
N VAL A 201 13.00 20.85 -0.48
CA VAL A 201 13.39 20.84 0.94
C VAL A 201 13.85 22.24 1.41
N GLY A 202 13.02 22.87 2.23
CA GLY A 202 13.26 24.17 2.88
C GLY A 202 12.32 24.41 4.07
N LEU A 203 12.65 25.39 4.92
CA LEU A 203 11.83 25.75 6.08
C LEU A 203 10.43 26.22 5.66
N GLU A 204 10.33 26.98 4.57
CA GLU A 204 9.06 27.45 4.01
C GLU A 204 8.14 26.29 3.63
N THR A 205 8.69 25.22 3.05
CA THR A 205 7.93 24.02 2.70
C THR A 205 7.47 23.27 3.94
N VAL A 206 8.28 23.20 5.00
CA VAL A 206 7.85 22.60 6.27
C VAL A 206 6.69 23.40 6.87
N LEU A 207 6.77 24.73 6.89
CA LEU A 207 5.69 25.58 7.41
C LEU A 207 4.41 25.43 6.57
N ALA A 208 4.50 25.42 5.24
CA ALA A 208 3.36 25.22 4.36
C ALA A 208 2.68 23.85 4.57
N GLU A 209 3.46 22.77 4.77
CA GLU A 209 2.90 21.45 5.06
C GLU A 209 2.27 21.38 6.47
N ILE A 210 2.78 22.14 7.45
CA ILE A 210 2.15 22.28 8.79
C ILE A 210 0.80 23.00 8.68
N ASP A 211 0.73 24.09 7.91
CA ASP A 211 -0.52 24.82 7.69
C ASP A 211 -1.54 23.94 6.97
N LYS A 212 -1.10 23.19 5.95
CA LYS A 212 -1.92 22.19 5.26
C LYS A 212 -2.46 21.14 6.22
N LEU A 213 -1.60 20.53 7.06
CA LEU A 213 -2.04 19.55 8.05
C LEU A 213 -3.03 20.13 9.04
N THR A 214 -2.80 21.37 9.49
CA THR A 214 -3.69 22.09 10.40
C THR A 214 -5.06 22.31 9.76
N ALA A 215 -5.09 22.76 8.51
CA ALA A 215 -6.33 22.96 7.76
C ALA A 215 -7.13 21.65 7.59
N VAL A 216 -6.48 20.52 7.33
CA VAL A 216 -7.17 19.22 7.24
C VAL A 216 -7.71 18.76 8.58
N ARG A 217 -6.97 18.96 9.67
CA ARG A 217 -7.43 18.60 11.02
C ARG A 217 -8.63 19.45 11.45
N GLN A 218 -8.68 20.72 11.04
CA GLN A 218 -9.82 21.61 11.30
C GLN A 218 -11.12 21.16 10.60
N LEU A 219 -11.05 20.27 9.61
CA LEU A 219 -12.24 19.65 9.03
C LEU A 219 -13.01 18.78 10.05
N GLY A 220 -12.37 18.38 11.16
CA GLY A 220 -13.03 17.68 12.25
C GLY A 220 -13.54 16.30 11.89
N LEU A 221 -12.77 15.56 11.07
CA LEU A 221 -13.08 14.16 10.75
C LEU A 221 -13.06 13.33 12.04
N PRO A 222 -14.12 12.54 12.33
CA PRO A 222 -14.16 11.70 13.53
C PRO A 222 -13.05 10.67 13.56
N ASP A 223 -12.44 10.50 14.73
CA ASP A 223 -11.51 9.40 14.96
C ASP A 223 -12.23 8.06 14.71
N GLY A 224 -11.61 7.23 13.89
CA GLY A 224 -12.14 5.92 13.52
C GLY A 224 -13.26 5.91 12.48
N LEU A 225 -13.44 6.98 11.69
CA LEU A 225 -14.43 7.07 10.60
C LEU A 225 -14.49 5.81 9.72
N PHE A 226 -13.33 5.23 9.40
CA PHE A 226 -13.15 4.07 8.53
C PHE A 226 -12.71 2.79 9.27
N THR A 227 -12.97 2.64 10.57
CA THR A 227 -12.54 1.47 11.37
C THR A 227 -13.11 0.14 10.91
N ASP A 228 -14.27 0.13 10.26
CA ASP A 228 -14.92 -1.05 9.70
C ASP A 228 -14.59 -1.29 8.21
N ALA A 229 -13.68 -0.50 7.64
CA ALA A 229 -13.27 -0.56 6.26
C ALA A 229 -11.81 -1.04 6.14
N SER A 230 -11.51 -1.81 5.10
CA SER A 230 -10.13 -2.18 4.80
C SER A 230 -9.32 -0.95 4.32
N GLU A 231 -8.06 -0.85 4.72
CA GLU A 231 -7.16 0.23 4.26
C GLU A 231 -7.07 0.30 2.73
N LYS A 232 -7.11 -0.87 2.06
CA LYS A 232 -7.13 -0.98 0.60
C LYS A 232 -8.37 -0.32 -0.01
N LEU A 233 -9.54 -0.49 0.60
CA LEU A 233 -10.77 0.15 0.15
C LEU A 233 -10.66 1.67 0.30
N VAL A 234 -10.25 2.17 1.47
CA VAL A 234 -10.09 3.62 1.70
C VAL A 234 -9.07 4.21 0.73
N ALA A 235 -7.96 3.52 0.49
CA ALA A 235 -6.95 3.88 -0.51
C ALA A 235 -7.52 3.96 -1.93
N ALA A 236 -8.39 3.03 -2.32
CA ALA A 236 -9.05 3.07 -3.62
C ALA A 236 -10.00 4.28 -3.76
N TRP A 237 -10.76 4.61 -2.71
CA TRP A 237 -11.62 5.80 -2.67
C TRP A 237 -10.81 7.10 -2.70
N ARG A 238 -9.74 7.20 -1.91
CA ARG A 238 -8.78 8.30 -1.96
C ARG A 238 -8.17 8.44 -3.36
N ALA A 239 -7.74 7.34 -3.98
CA ALA A 239 -7.16 7.37 -5.33
C ALA A 239 -8.19 7.82 -6.38
N ARG A 240 -9.47 7.45 -6.22
CA ARG A 240 -10.57 7.95 -7.05
C ARG A 240 -10.73 9.46 -6.89
N ALA A 241 -10.77 9.97 -5.65
CA ALA A 241 -10.85 11.40 -5.36
C ALA A 241 -9.65 12.19 -5.89
N MET A 242 -8.44 11.62 -5.84
CA MET A 242 -7.22 12.21 -6.43
C MET A 242 -7.34 12.38 -7.95
N ARG A 243 -8.01 11.46 -8.65
CA ARG A 243 -8.20 11.55 -10.11
C ARG A 243 -9.37 12.43 -10.54
N SER A 244 -10.37 12.62 -9.68
CA SER A 244 -11.54 13.45 -9.99
C SER A 244 -11.20 14.94 -10.05
N TYR A 245 -11.74 15.64 -11.04
CA TYR A 245 -11.69 17.11 -11.05
C TYR A 245 -12.67 17.70 -10.02
N PRO A 246 -12.47 18.94 -9.56
CA PRO A 246 -13.43 19.61 -8.67
C PRO A 246 -14.85 19.70 -9.26
N SER A 247 -15.01 19.78 -10.59
CA SER A 247 -16.32 19.66 -11.25
C SER A 247 -16.95 18.29 -11.02
N ASP A 248 -16.21 17.22 -11.28
CA ASP A 248 -16.72 15.84 -11.18
C ASP A 248 -17.15 15.51 -9.74
N LEU A 249 -16.41 16.02 -8.76
CA LEU A 249 -16.75 15.88 -7.35
C LEU A 249 -18.09 16.57 -7.04
N ARG A 250 -18.36 17.75 -7.60
CA ARG A 250 -19.64 18.45 -7.44
C ARG A 250 -20.80 17.72 -8.12
N ASP A 251 -20.58 17.21 -9.31
CA ASP A 251 -21.61 16.52 -10.09
C ASP A 251 -21.94 15.13 -9.53
N SER A 252 -21.07 14.59 -8.67
CA SER A 252 -21.30 13.31 -7.98
C SER A 252 -22.48 13.41 -6.99
N PRO A 253 -23.23 12.31 -6.77
CA PRO A 253 -24.23 12.23 -5.71
C PRO A 253 -23.64 12.64 -4.35
N ARG A 254 -24.44 13.29 -3.50
CA ARG A 254 -23.96 13.91 -2.26
C ARG A 254 -23.19 12.93 -1.38
N GLU A 255 -23.72 11.72 -1.20
CA GLU A 255 -23.14 10.69 -0.36
C GLU A 255 -21.79 10.21 -0.92
N VAL A 256 -21.72 10.05 -2.23
CA VAL A 256 -20.49 9.66 -2.95
C VAL A 256 -19.45 10.77 -2.85
N ARG A 257 -19.85 12.02 -3.08
CA ARG A 257 -18.98 13.21 -2.96
C ARG A 257 -18.39 13.31 -1.55
N LEU A 258 -19.22 13.26 -0.52
CA LEU A 258 -18.78 13.34 0.88
C LEU A 258 -17.82 12.21 1.23
N THR A 259 -18.12 10.99 0.80
CA THR A 259 -17.26 9.82 1.05
C THR A 259 -15.91 9.94 0.34
N LEU A 260 -15.89 10.43 -0.91
CA LEU A 260 -14.65 10.70 -1.65
C LEU A 260 -13.77 11.75 -0.95
N LEU A 261 -14.37 12.86 -0.52
CA LEU A 261 -13.67 13.94 0.17
C LEU A 261 -13.19 13.51 1.55
N ALA A 262 -14.02 12.78 2.30
CA ALA A 262 -13.66 12.24 3.60
C ALA A 262 -12.51 11.23 3.49
N ALA A 263 -12.55 10.29 2.55
CA ALA A 263 -11.47 9.33 2.31
C ALA A 263 -10.17 10.02 1.88
N LEU A 264 -10.26 11.04 1.02
CA LEU A 264 -9.11 11.86 0.62
C LEU A 264 -8.48 12.54 1.84
N CYS A 265 -9.27 13.30 2.60
CA CYS A 265 -8.77 14.07 3.73
C CYS A 265 -8.24 13.16 4.84
N TRP A 266 -8.93 12.06 5.14
CA TRP A 266 -8.51 11.05 6.13
C TRP A 266 -7.12 10.51 5.84
N MET A 267 -6.88 10.02 4.61
CA MET A 267 -5.56 9.49 4.26
C MET A 267 -4.51 10.58 4.12
N ARG A 268 -4.89 11.76 3.62
CA ARG A 268 -3.95 12.87 3.49
C ARG A 268 -3.42 13.35 4.83
N GLN A 269 -4.17 13.23 5.93
CA GLN A 269 -3.63 13.55 7.26
C GLN A 269 -2.38 12.72 7.58
N SER A 270 -2.45 11.40 7.36
CA SER A 270 -1.30 10.50 7.58
C SER A 270 -0.19 10.76 6.58
N GLU A 271 -0.51 10.87 5.28
CA GLU A 271 0.49 11.11 4.22
C GLU A 271 1.26 12.43 4.43
N ILE A 272 0.58 13.51 4.83
CA ILE A 272 1.23 14.81 5.13
C ILE A 272 2.07 14.69 6.39
N THR A 273 1.61 13.95 7.41
CA THR A 273 2.38 13.72 8.63
C THR A 273 3.69 12.98 8.32
N ASP A 274 3.63 11.92 7.52
CA ASP A 274 4.81 11.16 7.09
C ASP A 274 5.75 12.02 6.25
N ALA A 275 5.20 12.80 5.31
CA ALA A 275 5.96 13.75 4.50
C ALA A 275 6.66 14.83 5.33
N LEU A 276 6.00 15.34 6.37
CA LEU A 276 6.58 16.32 7.31
C LEU A 276 7.76 15.73 8.07
N VAL A 277 7.66 14.49 8.54
CA VAL A 277 8.77 13.78 9.21
C VAL A 277 9.95 13.65 8.25
N ASP A 278 9.71 13.23 7.01
CA ASP A 278 10.76 13.10 5.99
C ASP A 278 11.41 14.46 5.65
N LEU A 279 10.62 15.52 5.49
CA LEU A 279 11.12 16.87 5.24
C LEU A 279 11.99 17.37 6.40
N LEU A 280 11.56 17.14 7.64
CA LEU A 280 12.31 17.53 8.83
C LEU A 280 13.65 16.80 8.90
N ILE A 281 13.67 15.48 8.67
CA ILE A 281 14.90 14.68 8.62
C ILE A 281 15.86 15.24 7.56
N ARG A 282 15.37 15.51 6.35
CA ARG A 282 16.19 16.07 5.26
C ARG A 282 16.70 17.47 5.59
N LEU A 283 15.88 18.31 6.24
CA LEU A 283 16.28 19.66 6.63
C LEU A 283 17.39 19.63 7.68
N VAL A 284 17.26 18.78 8.71
CA VAL A 284 18.30 18.59 9.74
C VAL A 284 19.60 18.12 9.09
N HIS A 285 19.54 17.16 8.16
CA HIS A 285 20.74 16.70 7.45
C HIS A 285 21.40 17.80 6.61
N LYS A 286 20.59 18.63 5.94
CA LYS A 286 21.07 19.80 5.18
C LYS A 286 21.73 20.85 6.09
N ILE A 287 21.23 21.05 7.30
CA ILE A 287 21.81 21.96 8.28
C ILE A 287 23.15 21.41 8.79
N ASN A 288 23.21 20.12 9.17
CA ASN A 288 24.44 19.49 9.63
C ASN A 288 25.54 19.52 8.55
N THR A 289 25.22 19.13 7.32
CA THR A 289 26.18 19.19 6.21
C THR A 289 26.66 20.61 5.90
N LYS A 290 25.82 21.63 6.09
CA LYS A 290 26.24 23.04 5.96
C LYS A 290 27.13 23.48 7.12
N ALA A 291 26.84 23.04 8.34
CA ALA A 291 27.67 23.32 9.52
C ALA A 291 29.05 22.65 9.39
N ASP A 292 29.10 21.37 9.02
CA ASP A 292 30.35 20.63 8.81
C ASP A 292 31.22 21.31 7.76
N ARG A 293 30.65 21.67 6.60
CA ARG A 293 31.37 22.41 5.55
C ARG A 293 31.88 23.78 6.02
N LYS A 294 31.12 24.46 6.89
CA LYS A 294 31.55 25.74 7.46
C LYS A 294 32.74 25.55 8.39
N VAL A 295 32.72 24.53 9.25
CA VAL A 295 33.83 24.18 10.14
C VAL A 295 35.07 23.76 9.33
N GLU A 296 34.90 22.91 8.31
CA GLU A 296 36.00 22.51 7.40
C GLU A 296 36.61 23.72 6.69
N HIS A 297 35.78 24.67 6.25
CA HIS A 297 36.24 25.88 5.61
C HIS A 297 37.03 26.77 6.57
N GLU A 298 36.51 27.01 7.78
CA GLU A 298 37.19 27.77 8.83
C GLU A 298 38.52 27.13 9.23
N LEU A 299 38.55 25.80 9.42
CA LEU A 299 39.79 25.05 9.69
C LEU A 299 40.81 25.17 8.54
N THR A 300 40.33 25.12 7.29
CA THR A 300 41.20 25.28 6.11
C THR A 300 41.78 26.69 6.03
N ASP A 301 40.98 27.71 6.31
CA ASP A 301 41.40 29.10 6.31
C ASP A 301 42.39 29.41 7.46
N ASP A 302 42.17 28.83 8.64
CA ASP A 302 43.12 28.92 9.76
C ASP A 302 44.46 28.24 9.42
N LEU A 303 44.43 27.06 8.79
CA LEU A 303 45.64 26.40 8.31
C LEU A 303 46.39 27.23 7.26
N ARG A 304 45.68 27.88 6.32
CA ARG A 304 46.27 28.82 5.36
C ARG A 304 46.89 30.03 6.06
N ARG A 305 46.23 30.55 7.10
CA ARG A 305 46.71 31.70 7.87
C ARG A 305 47.97 31.39 8.66
N VAL A 306 48.09 30.19 9.23
CA VAL A 306 49.30 29.75 9.94
C VAL A 306 50.48 29.59 8.98
N ARG A 307 50.30 28.98 7.79
CA ARG A 307 51.34 28.91 6.75
C ARG A 307 51.78 30.29 6.24
N GLY A 308 50.85 31.25 6.16
CA GLY A 308 51.18 32.63 5.79
C GLY A 308 52.11 33.33 6.79
N LYS A 309 52.06 32.95 8.08
CA LYS A 309 52.95 33.48 9.12
C LYS A 309 54.36 32.91 9.00
N GLU A 310 54.52 31.65 8.63
CA GLU A 310 55.83 31.06 8.33
C GLU A 310 56.52 31.81 7.18
N GLY A 311 55.79 32.17 6.12
CA GLY A 311 56.32 33.00 5.02
C GLY A 311 56.63 34.45 5.38
N ILE A 312 56.04 35.00 6.44
CA ILE A 312 56.42 36.31 7.00
C ILE A 312 57.68 36.18 7.84
N LEU A 313 57.81 35.13 8.64
CA LEU A 313 59.04 34.84 9.39
C LEU A 313 60.21 34.54 8.46
N PHE A 314 59.98 33.85 7.34
CA PHE A 314 60.98 33.60 6.31
C PHE A 314 61.44 34.91 5.67
N ARG A 315 60.50 35.79 5.29
CA ARG A 315 60.83 37.14 4.79
C ARG A 315 61.54 37.99 5.83
N MET A 316 61.13 37.96 7.10
CA MET A 316 61.82 38.69 8.17
C MET A 316 63.23 38.16 8.42
N ALA A 317 63.44 36.84 8.33
CA ALA A 317 64.77 36.24 8.42
C ALA A 317 65.65 36.64 7.23
N GLU A 318 65.08 36.69 6.03
CA GLU A 318 65.75 37.13 4.81
C GLU A 318 66.13 38.62 4.88
N THR A 319 65.22 39.49 5.32
CA THR A 319 65.49 40.93 5.51
C THR A 319 66.51 41.18 6.64
N ALA A 320 66.51 40.37 7.70
CA ALA A 320 67.49 40.47 8.79
C ALA A 320 68.90 40.00 8.36
N LEU A 321 69.00 39.11 7.37
CA LEU A 321 70.27 38.71 6.75
C LEU A 321 70.79 39.78 5.77
N GLU A 322 69.90 40.50 5.10
CA GLU A 322 70.26 41.56 4.15
C GLU A 322 70.67 42.89 4.82
N GLN A 323 70.18 43.20 6.04
CA GLN A 323 70.50 44.44 6.77
C GLN A 323 70.71 44.20 8.28
N PRO A 324 71.93 43.84 8.74
CA PRO A 324 72.17 43.37 10.11
C PRO A 324 72.23 44.47 11.19
N ASP A 325 72.46 45.74 10.84
CA ASP A 325 73.08 46.69 11.78
C ASP A 325 72.21 47.85 12.29
N GLU A 326 70.96 48.02 11.85
CA GLU A 326 70.27 49.30 12.13
C GLU A 326 69.41 49.34 13.41
N GLN A 327 69.07 48.20 14.07
CA GLN A 327 68.16 48.24 15.24
C GLN A 327 68.54 47.40 16.48
N VAL A 328 69.65 46.66 16.48
CA VAL A 328 69.96 45.75 17.61
C VAL A 328 70.71 46.43 18.76
N ARG A 329 71.40 47.55 18.53
CA ARG A 329 72.21 48.20 19.58
C ARG A 329 71.41 48.96 20.64
N THR A 330 70.20 49.40 20.33
CA THR A 330 69.42 50.27 21.23
C THR A 330 68.64 49.49 22.30
N ALA A 331 68.48 48.18 22.16
CA ALA A 331 67.69 47.36 23.10
C ALA A 331 68.50 46.70 24.23
N VAL A 332 69.84 46.64 24.13
CA VAL A 332 70.65 45.75 25.00
C VAL A 332 71.47 46.47 26.08
N SER A 333 71.74 47.78 26.00
CA SER A 333 72.68 48.47 26.93
C SER A 333 72.06 49.46 27.93
N GLY A 334 70.74 49.59 28.02
CA GLY A 334 70.11 50.62 28.86
C GLY A 334 69.10 50.11 29.90
N ARG A 335 69.53 49.31 30.90
CA ARG A 335 68.90 49.28 32.26
C ARG A 335 69.59 48.27 33.20
N ARG A 336 70.63 48.72 33.92
CA ARG A 336 71.00 48.19 35.25
C ARG A 336 71.59 49.33 36.12
N ARG A 337 70.78 49.75 37.10
CA ARG A 337 71.03 50.63 38.29
C ARG A 337 71.13 52.15 38.06
N GLU A 338 70.44 52.88 38.95
CA GLU A 338 70.73 54.22 39.52
C GLU A 338 71.84 55.00 38.78
N ASP A 339 71.61 56.16 38.17
CA ASP A 339 70.81 57.31 38.59
C ASP A 339 70.24 58.10 37.40
N SER A 340 69.22 58.92 37.69
CA SER A 340 68.64 60.02 36.90
C SER A 340 67.61 59.71 35.78
N ALA A 341 66.38 60.21 36.02
CA ALA A 341 65.31 60.61 35.09
C ALA A 341 64.89 59.68 33.91
N GLY A 342 63.63 59.23 33.92
CA GLY A 342 62.84 58.96 32.69
C GLY A 342 62.29 57.53 32.44
N ALA A 343 60.95 57.48 32.26
CA ALA A 343 60.12 56.48 31.55
C ALA A 343 59.98 55.00 32.03
N GLY A 344 58.73 54.51 31.95
CA GLY A 344 58.37 53.16 31.51
C GLY A 344 57.75 52.21 32.53
N GLN A 345 56.54 51.73 32.22
CA GLN A 345 55.62 50.87 33.00
C GLN A 345 56.00 49.37 33.12
N ARG A 346 55.50 48.77 34.22
CA ARG A 346 54.97 47.40 34.46
C ARG A 346 55.71 46.13 33.91
N GLY A 347 56.16 45.28 34.85
CA GLY A 347 55.80 43.85 34.97
C GLY A 347 56.53 42.75 34.16
N GLN A 348 57.24 41.86 34.86
CA GLN A 348 57.43 40.41 34.62
C GLN A 348 57.59 39.78 36.03
N GLY A 349 57.18 38.57 36.40
CA GLY A 349 56.98 37.32 35.68
C GLY A 349 57.64 36.21 36.52
N HIS A 350 57.01 35.04 36.66
CA HIS A 350 57.66 33.82 37.13
C HIS A 350 57.32 32.67 36.19
N ARG A 351 58.37 31.92 35.81
CA ARG A 351 58.39 30.71 34.98
C ARG A 351 58.19 29.47 35.85
N ALA A 352 57.56 28.44 35.30
CA ALA A 352 58.13 27.08 35.19
C ALA A 352 57.25 26.15 34.34
N GLY A 353 57.90 25.25 33.58
CA GLY A 353 57.37 23.90 33.29
C GLY A 353 56.58 23.69 31.99
N VAL A 354 57.19 22.96 31.05
CA VAL A 354 56.50 22.30 29.92
C VAL A 354 55.94 20.97 30.40
N SER A 355 54.66 20.70 30.12
CA SER A 355 54.09 19.35 30.04
C SER A 355 52.96 19.33 29.00
N VAL A 356 53.12 18.50 27.98
CA VAL A 356 52.08 18.14 27.01
C VAL A 356 51.14 17.12 27.66
N SER A 357 49.85 17.43 27.77
CA SER A 357 48.76 16.46 27.94
C SER A 357 47.44 17.09 27.51
N GLY A 358 46.61 16.29 26.84
CA GLY A 358 45.46 16.69 26.06
C GLY A 358 44.37 17.46 26.79
N ALA A 359 43.79 18.41 26.07
CA ALA A 359 42.60 19.15 26.44
C ALA A 359 41.35 18.30 26.19
N HIS A 360 40.66 17.93 27.26
CA HIS A 360 39.20 17.77 27.26
C HIS A 360 38.65 18.62 28.40
N GLY A 361 38.43 19.90 28.09
CA GLY A 361 37.70 20.85 28.93
C GLY A 361 36.45 21.28 28.18
N ALA A 362 35.30 20.99 28.77
CA ALA A 362 33.98 21.21 28.20
C ALA A 362 33.75 22.67 27.78
N ALA A 363 33.55 22.90 26.48
CA ALA A 363 32.79 24.04 26.00
C ALA A 363 31.34 23.58 25.88
N GLY A 364 30.56 23.78 26.93
CA GLY A 364 29.10 23.66 26.87
C GLY A 364 28.57 24.70 25.89
N LEU A 365 28.23 24.27 24.68
CA LEU A 365 27.40 25.05 23.77
C LEU A 365 26.00 25.05 24.35
N VAL A 366 25.60 26.17 24.91
CA VAL A 366 24.22 26.49 25.24
C VAL A 366 23.43 26.39 23.93
N PHE A 367 22.54 25.42 23.83
CA PHE A 367 21.51 25.41 22.80
C PHE A 367 20.64 26.65 23.02
N GLU A 368 20.63 27.57 22.06
CA GLU A 368 19.54 28.54 22.00
C GLU A 368 18.22 27.78 21.81
N PRO A 369 17.17 28.08 22.59
CA PRO A 369 15.88 27.46 22.38
C PRO A 369 15.34 27.83 21.00
N LEU A 370 14.58 26.92 20.40
CA LEU A 370 13.76 27.21 19.21
C LEU A 370 13.01 28.53 19.40
N SER A 371 12.88 29.33 18.33
CA SER A 371 12.14 30.58 18.41
C SER A 371 10.74 30.33 19.01
N ALA A 372 10.23 31.28 19.80
CA ALA A 372 8.95 31.16 20.49
C ALA A 372 7.80 30.79 19.53
N ASP A 373 7.91 31.15 18.26
CA ASP A 373 6.97 30.83 17.19
C ASP A 373 6.93 29.33 16.84
N VAL A 374 8.07 28.64 16.87
CA VAL A 374 8.16 27.20 16.58
C VAL A 374 7.65 26.37 17.75
N ALA A 375 7.97 26.76 18.99
CA ALA A 375 7.44 26.11 20.18
C ALA A 375 5.91 26.29 20.30
N ALA A 376 5.39 27.46 19.95
CA ALA A 376 3.95 27.73 19.92
C ALA A 376 3.23 27.00 18.77
N ALA A 377 3.86 26.82 17.61
CA ALA A 377 3.31 26.06 16.49
C ALA A 377 3.23 24.55 16.78
N VAL A 378 4.27 23.97 17.40
CA VAL A 378 4.31 22.55 17.80
C VAL A 378 3.31 22.25 18.91
N GLY A 379 3.12 23.17 19.86
CA GLY A 379 2.12 23.04 20.93
C GLY A 379 0.66 23.05 20.42
N ARG A 380 0.35 23.85 19.38
CA ARG A 380 -0.97 23.86 18.73
C ARG A 380 -1.29 22.57 17.94
N ALA A 381 -0.28 21.78 17.61
CA ALA A 381 -0.42 20.52 16.89
C ALA A 381 -0.54 19.26 17.78
N GLY A 382 -0.61 19.42 19.11
CA GLY A 382 -0.85 18.33 20.07
C GLY A 382 0.39 17.55 20.51
N PHE A 383 1.60 18.01 20.21
CA PHE A 383 2.84 17.35 20.63
C PHE A 383 3.39 17.93 21.93
N SER A 384 3.50 17.10 22.98
CA SER A 384 4.24 17.43 24.20
C SER A 384 5.73 17.27 23.94
N LEU A 385 6.48 18.38 23.90
CA LEU A 385 7.94 18.37 23.94
C LEU A 385 8.41 18.07 25.37
N GLN A 386 8.37 16.80 25.78
CA GLN A 386 9.15 16.36 26.94
C GLN A 386 10.62 16.21 26.51
N GLN A 387 11.45 17.15 26.96
CA GLN A 387 12.91 17.03 26.88
C GLN A 387 13.38 15.87 27.77
N HIS A 388 13.47 14.66 27.20
CA HIS A 388 14.07 13.52 27.87
C HIS A 388 15.60 13.56 27.71
N ARG A 389 16.30 13.69 28.85
CA ARG A 389 17.71 13.29 29.00
C ARG A 389 17.82 11.79 28.71
N LEU A 390 18.73 11.43 27.81
CA LEU A 390 19.14 10.04 27.55
C LEU A 390 19.80 9.44 28.81
N PRO A 391 19.48 8.19 29.20
CA PRO A 391 20.38 7.33 29.93
C PRO A 391 21.19 6.44 28.97
N ALA A 392 22.43 6.17 29.37
CA ALA A 392 23.37 5.30 28.70
C ALA A 392 23.07 3.80 28.93
N ASP A 393 23.69 2.99 28.09
CA ASP A 393 23.99 1.55 28.18
C ASP A 393 23.05 0.54 27.51
N HIS A 394 23.66 -0.22 26.59
CA HIS A 394 23.12 -1.33 25.81
C HIS A 394 23.04 -2.62 26.63
N ALA A 395 21.96 -3.39 26.45
CA ALA A 395 22.00 -4.85 26.24
C ALA A 395 20.59 -5.38 25.94
N GLY A 396 20.44 -6.24 24.92
CA GLY A 396 19.31 -7.17 24.82
C GLY A 396 18.43 -7.03 23.57
N PHE A 397 18.89 -7.60 22.46
CA PHE A 397 18.08 -7.98 21.30
C PHE A 397 16.98 -8.99 21.71
N GLY A 398 15.75 -8.81 21.22
CA GLY A 398 14.64 -9.73 21.44
C GLY A 398 13.52 -9.62 20.39
N ALA A 399 13.61 -10.48 19.38
CA ALA A 399 12.51 -11.08 18.59
C ALA A 399 11.64 -10.21 17.67
N VAL A 400 12.02 -10.23 16.39
CA VAL A 400 11.15 -10.18 15.21
C VAL A 400 10.45 -11.55 15.06
N ALA A 401 9.12 -11.61 15.11
CA ALA A 401 8.33 -12.71 14.52
C ALA A 401 6.81 -12.42 14.52
N ALA A 402 6.13 -12.95 13.49
CA ALA A 402 4.69 -12.93 13.20
C ALA A 402 4.16 -11.56 12.70
N LEU A 403 3.89 -11.36 11.41
CA LEU A 403 2.91 -12.09 10.61
C LEU A 403 3.30 -12.07 9.12
N SER A 404 3.95 -13.12 8.66
CA SER A 404 4.03 -13.47 7.25
C SER A 404 3.77 -14.97 7.12
N ARG A 405 2.50 -15.33 6.89
CA ARG A 405 2.08 -16.62 6.32
C ARG A 405 0.55 -16.65 6.15
N CYS A 406 0.07 -16.13 5.02
CA CYS A 406 -1.16 -16.60 4.36
C CYS A 406 -0.91 -16.58 2.86
N ARG A 407 -0.01 -17.47 2.43
CA ARG A 407 0.18 -17.83 1.04
C ARG A 407 -1.04 -18.68 0.66
N TRP A 408 -2.02 -18.08 0.01
CA TRP A 408 -3.14 -18.81 -0.60
C TRP A 408 -2.62 -19.59 -1.81
N GLN A 409 -2.10 -20.79 -1.52
CA GLN A 409 -1.95 -21.88 -2.47
C GLN A 409 -2.60 -23.09 -1.81
N GLY A 410 -3.78 -23.44 -2.32
CA GLY A 410 -4.54 -24.62 -1.94
C GLY A 410 -5.17 -25.23 -3.20
N PRO A 411 -4.98 -26.54 -3.48
CA PRO A 411 -5.49 -27.18 -4.68
C PRO A 411 -7.01 -27.37 -4.62
N LEU A 412 -7.61 -27.48 -5.81
CA LEU A 412 -8.97 -27.97 -6.04
C LEU A 412 -9.14 -29.33 -5.36
N LEU A 413 -9.84 -29.37 -4.23
CA LEU A 413 -10.22 -30.61 -3.56
C LEU A 413 -11.33 -31.29 -4.38
N ARG A 414 -10.98 -32.41 -5.02
CA ARG A 414 -11.92 -33.39 -5.60
C ARG A 414 -12.77 -34.00 -4.50
N TRP A 415 -14.06 -34.16 -4.78
CA TRP A 415 -14.92 -35.08 -4.04
C TRP A 415 -14.53 -36.52 -4.37
N ARG A 416 -14.07 -37.28 -3.36
CA ARG A 416 -14.15 -38.74 -3.38
C ARG A 416 -15.54 -39.12 -2.91
N GLY A 417 -16.31 -39.81 -3.74
CA GLY A 417 -17.57 -40.43 -3.35
C GLY A 417 -17.34 -41.37 -2.17
N VAL A 418 -18.08 -41.15 -1.08
CA VAL A 418 -18.19 -42.09 0.02
C VAL A 418 -19.01 -43.27 -0.48
N GLY A 419 -18.33 -44.42 -0.68
CA GLY A 419 -18.99 -45.69 -0.88
C GLY A 419 -19.78 -46.07 0.37
N ALA A 420 -21.10 -46.05 0.28
CA ALA A 420 -21.97 -46.65 1.27
C ALA A 420 -21.96 -48.18 1.07
N GLY A 421 -20.99 -48.85 1.69
CA GLY A 421 -21.10 -50.28 1.98
C GLY A 421 -22.20 -50.47 3.02
N ARG A 422 -23.34 -51.05 2.61
CA ARG A 422 -24.26 -51.70 3.54
C ARG A 422 -24.01 -53.19 3.49
N GLY A 423 -23.34 -53.68 4.53
CA GLY A 423 -23.42 -55.08 4.89
C GLY A 423 -24.82 -55.39 5.39
N SER A 424 -25.46 -56.38 4.77
CA SER A 424 -26.51 -57.19 5.39
C SER A 424 -26.29 -58.62 4.92
N GLY A 425 -25.86 -59.47 5.84
CA GLY A 425 -25.58 -60.88 5.57
C GLY A 425 -25.25 -61.61 6.85
N ALA A 426 -26.21 -61.62 7.78
CA ALA A 426 -26.25 -62.56 8.89
C ALA A 426 -27.46 -63.48 8.67
N GLU A 427 -27.21 -64.79 8.80
CA GLU A 427 -28.12 -65.90 9.09
C GLU A 427 -29.02 -66.39 7.94
N SER A 428 -28.72 -67.55 7.33
CA SER A 428 -28.98 -68.94 7.75
C SER A 428 -30.32 -69.47 7.21
N LEU A 429 -30.27 -70.51 6.38
CA LEU A 429 -30.92 -71.82 6.55
C LEU A 429 -31.21 -72.51 5.21
N ALA A 430 -30.92 -73.82 5.24
CA ALA A 430 -31.34 -74.93 4.37
C ALA A 430 -30.73 -75.03 2.97
#